data_AF-A0A1X2H4G7-F1
#
_entry.id   AF-A0A1X2H4G7-F1
#
_cell.length_a   1.000
_cell.length_b   1.000
_cell.length_c   1.000
_cell.angle_alpha   90.00
_cell.angle_beta   90.00
_cell.angle_gamma   90.00
#
_symmetry.space_group_name_H-M   'P 1'
#
loop_
_entity.id
_entity.type
_entity.pdbx_description
1 polymer ?
#
loop_
_entity_poly.entity_id
_entity_poly.type
_entity_poly.pdbx_seq_one_letter_code
_entity_poly.pdbx_strand_id
1 'polypeptide(L)'
;MSLLTGFKKNFNRAGTTLMQRTGIVDRTVDREFDDEYERFKLLEKKVEKLTKEAKGYLDSLRAMTTAQLRISRILHHFYDDATPMEPCGQQYKKTIENLDQELRAEMDASFRKTVLEPLARFCSYLPAVNEAIQRRKKKALDYDSQRSKVRKLIDKPSEDPQRLPLAEQEANLAREQYENLNAILIEDLPKLMELRVPYIDPCFEALVKAQLEFSKRSYEALDVIEFPPERESHVDEVLNSMRQLQIANKI
;
A
#
# COMPACT_ATOMS: atom_id res chain seq x y z
N MET A 1 -6.21 39.72 0.97
CA MET A 1 -7.61 39.56 1.42
C MET A 1 -8.10 38.10 1.55
N SER A 2 -7.47 37.10 0.90
CA SER A 2 -7.95 35.69 0.85
C SER A 2 -7.75 34.84 2.14
N LEU A 3 -6.64 35.04 2.88
CA LEU A 3 -6.34 34.19 4.06
C LEU A 3 -7.28 34.44 5.25
N LEU A 4 -7.59 35.71 5.55
CA LEU A 4 -8.48 36.08 6.66
C LEU A 4 -9.93 35.63 6.42
N THR A 5 -10.40 35.69 5.18
CA THR A 5 -11.74 35.19 4.80
C THR A 5 -11.80 33.67 4.84
N GLY A 6 -10.73 32.97 4.46
CA GLY A 6 -10.61 31.51 4.63
C GLY A 6 -10.61 31.06 6.09
N PHE A 7 -9.87 31.75 6.96
CA PHE A 7 -9.80 31.47 8.39
C PHE A 7 -11.17 31.67 9.08
N LYS A 8 -11.83 32.79 8.78
CA LYS A 8 -13.20 33.09 9.27
C LYS A 8 -14.21 32.03 8.83
N LYS A 9 -14.16 31.57 7.57
CA LYS A 9 -15.03 30.49 7.09
C LYS A 9 -14.77 29.16 7.80
N ASN A 10 -13.51 28.81 8.04
CA ASN A 10 -13.18 27.57 8.75
C ASN A 10 -13.63 27.59 10.22
N PHE A 11 -13.49 28.73 10.91
CA PHE A 11 -13.98 28.89 12.28
C PHE A 11 -15.52 28.76 12.35
N ASN A 12 -16.24 29.39 11.43
CA ASN A 12 -17.69 29.28 11.34
C ASN A 12 -18.15 27.83 11.11
N ARG A 13 -17.45 27.07 10.25
CA ARG A 13 -17.75 25.64 9.99
C ARG A 13 -17.51 24.74 11.20
N ALA A 14 -16.48 25.02 11.99
CA ALA A 14 -16.25 24.33 13.26
C ALA A 14 -17.42 24.57 14.23
N GLY A 15 -17.91 25.81 14.31
CA GLY A 15 -19.12 26.16 15.05
C GLY A 15 -20.35 25.39 14.56
N THR A 16 -20.62 25.35 13.26
CA THR A 16 -21.75 24.59 12.68
C THR A 16 -21.66 23.10 13.01
N THR A 17 -20.46 22.51 12.93
CA THR A 17 -20.25 21.09 13.26
C THR A 17 -20.60 20.79 14.71
N LEU A 18 -20.23 21.68 15.63
CA LEU A 18 -20.60 21.53 17.05
C LEU A 18 -22.12 21.62 17.24
N MET A 19 -22.77 22.60 16.60
CA MET A 19 -24.23 22.78 16.69
C MET A 19 -25.03 21.62 16.10
N GLN A 20 -24.52 20.97 15.05
CA GLN A 20 -25.12 19.75 14.51
C GLN A 20 -25.08 18.60 15.52
N ARG A 21 -23.96 18.44 16.24
CA ARG A 21 -23.82 17.40 17.28
C ARG A 21 -24.76 17.62 18.45
N THR A 22 -25.13 18.86 18.74
CA THR A 22 -26.07 19.23 19.81
C THR A 22 -27.53 19.30 19.32
N GLY A 23 -27.82 18.98 18.05
CA GLY A 23 -29.16 19.04 17.46
C GLY A 23 -29.72 20.44 17.21
N ILE A 24 -28.89 21.48 17.34
CA ILE A 24 -29.31 22.89 17.16
C ILE A 24 -29.41 23.25 15.67
N VAL A 25 -28.65 22.57 14.82
CA VAL A 25 -28.64 22.75 13.36
C VAL A 25 -28.90 21.39 12.70
N ASP A 26 -29.89 21.33 11.81
CA ASP A 26 -30.17 20.15 11.02
C ASP A 26 -29.00 19.85 10.07
N ARG A 27 -28.60 18.58 10.00
CA ARG A 27 -27.52 18.10 9.13
C ARG A 27 -28.08 17.62 7.79
N THR A 28 -27.43 18.02 6.70
CA THR A 28 -27.68 17.42 5.38
C THR A 28 -27.19 15.97 5.34
N VAL A 29 -28.05 15.06 4.85
CA VAL A 29 -27.82 13.61 4.77
C VAL A 29 -28.07 13.16 3.34
N ASP A 30 -27.08 12.49 2.74
CA ASP A 30 -27.13 12.05 1.34
C ASP A 30 -26.67 10.60 1.26
N ARG A 31 -27.64 9.68 1.35
CA ARG A 31 -27.36 8.24 1.44
C ARG A 31 -26.59 7.71 0.23
N GLU A 32 -26.94 8.19 -0.96
CA GLU A 32 -26.27 7.79 -2.20
C GLU A 32 -24.78 8.18 -2.20
N PHE A 33 -24.46 9.39 -1.73
CA PHE A 33 -23.07 9.79 -1.55
C PHE A 33 -22.38 8.98 -0.45
N ASP A 34 -23.05 8.76 0.68
CA ASP A 34 -22.47 8.04 1.83
C ASP A 34 -22.07 6.61 1.45
N ASP A 35 -22.89 5.91 0.66
CA ASP A 35 -22.60 4.56 0.17
C ASP A 35 -21.37 4.53 -0.75
N GLU A 36 -21.28 5.46 -1.71
CA GLU A 36 -20.13 5.56 -2.62
C GLU A 36 -18.86 6.06 -1.92
N TYR A 37 -19.01 6.93 -0.91
CA TYR A 37 -17.91 7.36 -0.07
C TYR A 37 -17.28 6.20 0.68
N GLU A 38 -18.07 5.33 1.33
CA GLU A 38 -17.54 4.18 2.05
C GLU A 38 -16.86 3.19 1.11
N ARG A 39 -17.42 2.95 -0.09
CA ARG A 39 -16.78 2.14 -1.13
C ARG A 39 -15.42 2.71 -1.55
N PHE A 40 -15.35 4.02 -1.77
CA PHE A 40 -14.10 4.71 -2.11
C PHE A 40 -13.06 4.61 -0.99
N LYS A 41 -13.43 4.87 0.28
CA LYS A 41 -12.49 4.78 1.41
C LYS A 41 -12.00 3.35 1.63
N LEU A 42 -12.83 2.35 1.33
CA LEU A 42 -12.40 0.96 1.36
C LEU A 42 -11.41 0.64 0.22
N LEU A 43 -11.66 1.12 -1.00
CA LEU A 43 -10.75 0.97 -2.14
C LEU A 43 -9.38 1.61 -1.85
N GLU A 44 -9.37 2.84 -1.34
CA GLU A 44 -8.16 3.56 -0.95
C GLU A 44 -7.31 2.74 0.03
N LYS A 45 -7.91 2.29 1.14
CA LYS A 45 -7.20 1.45 2.12
C LYS A 45 -6.65 0.17 1.49
N LYS A 46 -7.41 -0.47 0.61
CA LYS A 46 -7.01 -1.73 -0.04
C LYS A 46 -5.81 -1.52 -0.95
N VAL A 47 -5.83 -0.49 -1.81
CA VAL A 47 -4.74 -0.26 -2.76
C VAL A 47 -3.46 0.26 -2.09
N GLU A 48 -3.58 1.10 -1.06
CA GLU A 48 -2.43 1.53 -0.25
C GLU A 48 -1.77 0.34 0.46
N LYS A 49 -2.58 -0.54 1.06
CA LYS A 49 -2.08 -1.77 1.68
C LYS A 49 -1.42 -2.69 0.65
N LEU A 50 -2.07 -2.92 -0.50
CA LEU A 50 -1.49 -3.73 -1.57
C LEU A 50 -0.15 -3.19 -2.05
N THR A 51 -0.04 -1.87 -2.27
CA THR A 51 1.21 -1.20 -2.67
C THR A 51 2.31 -1.43 -1.63
N LYS A 52 1.97 -1.33 -0.33
CA LYS A 52 2.92 -1.58 0.76
C LYS A 52 3.40 -3.03 0.78
N GLU A 53 2.48 -4.00 0.69
CA GLU A 53 2.83 -5.42 0.71
C GLU A 53 3.64 -5.82 -0.54
N ALA A 54 3.29 -5.32 -1.72
CA ALA A 54 4.05 -5.57 -2.95
C ALA A 54 5.49 -5.03 -2.86
N LYS A 55 5.69 -3.86 -2.24
CA LYS A 55 7.02 -3.34 -1.97
C LYS A 55 7.77 -4.22 -0.96
N GLY A 56 7.09 -4.62 0.12
CA GLY A 56 7.64 -5.52 1.13
C GLY A 56 8.08 -6.87 0.57
N TYR A 57 7.34 -7.41 -0.40
CA TYR A 57 7.73 -8.62 -1.13
C TYR A 57 9.06 -8.44 -1.86
N LEU A 58 9.22 -7.38 -2.66
CA LEU A 58 10.48 -7.11 -3.37
C LEU A 58 11.65 -6.90 -2.39
N ASP A 59 11.42 -6.17 -1.29
CA ASP A 59 12.42 -5.98 -0.25
C ASP A 59 12.82 -7.30 0.42
N SER A 60 11.87 -8.22 0.61
CA SER A 60 12.11 -9.55 1.17
C SER A 60 12.95 -10.42 0.23
N LEU A 61 12.69 -10.38 -1.07
CA LEU A 61 13.52 -11.09 -2.06
C LEU A 61 14.97 -10.60 -2.03
N ARG A 62 15.18 -9.28 -2.00
CA ARG A 62 16.52 -8.69 -1.87
C ARG A 62 17.21 -9.14 -0.58
N ALA A 63 16.48 -9.13 0.53
CA ALA A 63 17.01 -9.54 1.83
C ALA A 63 17.42 -11.02 1.82
N MET A 64 16.62 -11.87 1.19
CA MET A 64 16.87 -13.30 1.04
C MET A 64 18.12 -13.58 0.21
N THR A 65 18.26 -13.02 -0.99
CA THR A 65 19.47 -13.25 -1.81
C THR A 65 20.73 -12.70 -1.17
N THR A 66 20.61 -11.55 -0.49
CA THR A 66 21.73 -11.00 0.28
C THR A 66 22.11 -11.92 1.46
N ALA A 67 21.15 -12.56 2.10
CA ALA A 67 21.41 -13.55 3.14
C ALA A 67 22.10 -14.79 2.58
N GLN A 68 21.63 -15.32 1.44
CA GLN A 68 22.27 -16.44 0.74
C GLN A 68 23.73 -16.12 0.38
N LEU A 69 24.00 -14.91 -0.13
CA LEU A 69 25.36 -14.44 -0.41
C LEU A 69 26.25 -14.42 0.83
N ARG A 70 25.74 -13.95 1.97
CA ARG A 70 26.49 -13.97 3.24
C ARG A 70 26.81 -15.39 3.68
N ILE A 71 25.85 -16.31 3.59
CA ILE A 71 26.04 -17.73 3.90
C ILE A 71 27.17 -18.29 3.03
N SER A 72 27.10 -18.08 1.72
CA SER A 72 28.12 -18.54 0.78
C SER A 72 29.53 -18.00 1.10
N ARG A 73 29.65 -16.72 1.46
CA ARG A 73 30.93 -16.11 1.85
C ARG A 73 31.48 -16.69 3.15
N ILE A 74 30.63 -16.89 4.15
CA ILE A 74 31.03 -17.49 5.43
C ILE A 74 31.48 -18.93 5.23
N LEU A 75 30.74 -19.73 4.44
CA LEU A 75 31.14 -21.10 4.09
C LEU A 75 32.54 -21.13 3.46
N HIS A 76 32.84 -20.18 2.59
CA HIS A 76 34.16 -20.10 1.94
C HIS A 76 35.31 -19.87 2.93
N HIS A 77 35.07 -19.23 4.09
CA HIS A 77 36.11 -18.99 5.10
C HIS A 77 36.56 -20.23 5.87
N PHE A 78 35.84 -21.35 5.77
CA PHE A 78 36.25 -22.63 6.37
C PHE A 78 37.28 -23.39 5.53
N TYR A 79 37.60 -22.90 4.33
CA TYR A 79 38.50 -23.54 3.39
C TYR A 79 39.71 -22.65 3.10
N ASP A 80 40.85 -23.26 2.86
CA ASP A 80 42.12 -22.59 2.53
C ASP A 80 42.92 -23.43 1.52
N ASP A 81 44.17 -23.01 1.23
CA ASP A 81 45.03 -23.70 0.27
C ASP A 81 45.39 -25.13 0.70
N ALA A 82 45.35 -25.44 2.01
CA ALA A 82 45.62 -26.77 2.53
C ALA A 82 44.37 -27.66 2.53
N THR A 83 43.18 -27.06 2.69
CA THR A 83 41.87 -27.74 2.67
C THR A 83 40.93 -27.03 1.70
N PRO A 84 41.06 -27.28 0.39
CA PRO A 84 40.27 -26.58 -0.62
C PRO A 84 38.79 -26.99 -0.58
N MET A 85 37.91 -26.05 -0.88
CA MET A 85 36.47 -26.30 -0.97
C MET A 85 36.15 -27.26 -2.12
N GLU A 86 35.31 -28.26 -1.83
CA GLU A 86 34.84 -29.20 -2.85
C GLU A 86 34.08 -28.49 -3.99
N PRO A 87 34.03 -29.09 -5.21
CA PRO A 87 33.39 -28.47 -6.37
C PRO A 87 31.95 -28.01 -6.13
N CYS A 88 31.16 -28.77 -5.36
CA CYS A 88 29.79 -28.44 -5.00
C CYS A 88 29.67 -27.09 -4.25
N GLY A 89 30.59 -26.81 -3.32
CA GLY A 89 30.64 -25.55 -2.59
C GLY A 89 31.05 -24.37 -3.47
N GLN A 90 31.96 -24.60 -4.42
CA GLN A 90 32.36 -23.58 -5.40
C GLN A 90 31.21 -23.26 -6.36
N GLN A 91 30.51 -24.28 -6.82
CA GLN A 91 29.34 -24.15 -7.68
C GLN A 91 28.20 -23.43 -6.95
N TYR A 92 27.90 -23.80 -5.70
CA TYR A 92 26.92 -23.11 -4.86
C TYR A 92 27.23 -21.61 -4.75
N LYS A 93 28.47 -21.24 -4.46
CA LYS A 93 28.87 -19.83 -4.35
C LYS A 93 28.58 -19.07 -5.64
N LYS A 94 29.03 -19.59 -6.78
CA LYS A 94 28.81 -18.98 -8.09
C LYS A 94 27.31 -18.87 -8.42
N THR A 95 26.54 -19.92 -8.13
CA THR A 95 25.09 -19.95 -8.31
C THR A 95 24.41 -18.83 -7.53
N ILE A 96 24.73 -18.68 -6.24
CA ILE A 96 24.11 -17.63 -5.40
C ILE A 96 24.53 -16.23 -5.83
N GLU A 97 25.79 -16.03 -6.25
CA GLU A 97 26.27 -14.76 -6.80
C GLU A 97 25.51 -14.36 -8.07
N ASN A 98 25.29 -15.30 -8.98
CA ASN A 98 24.50 -15.06 -10.20
C ASN A 98 23.04 -14.75 -9.88
N LEU A 99 22.41 -15.50 -8.97
CA LEU A 99 21.01 -15.27 -8.57
C LEU A 99 20.81 -13.87 -7.99
N ASP A 100 21.71 -13.40 -7.11
CA ASP A 100 21.64 -12.05 -6.56
C ASP A 100 21.85 -10.97 -7.64
N GLN A 101 22.78 -11.20 -8.57
CA GLN A 101 23.04 -10.27 -9.67
C GLN A 101 21.85 -10.15 -10.62
N GLU A 102 21.27 -11.27 -11.06
CA GLU A 102 20.09 -11.30 -11.93
C GLU A 102 18.87 -10.65 -11.27
N LEU A 103 18.64 -10.97 -9.98
CA LEU A 103 17.58 -10.35 -9.19
C LEU A 103 17.70 -8.83 -9.25
N ARG A 104 18.90 -8.29 -9.01
CA ARG A 104 19.15 -6.84 -8.97
C ARG A 104 19.13 -6.19 -10.35
N ALA A 105 19.60 -6.88 -11.38
CA ALA A 105 19.73 -6.32 -12.73
C ALA A 105 18.40 -6.28 -13.49
N GLU A 106 17.61 -7.35 -13.41
CA GLU A 106 16.45 -7.54 -14.28
C GLU A 106 15.13 -7.53 -13.50
N MET A 107 15.03 -8.40 -12.50
CA MET A 107 13.77 -8.63 -11.81
C MET A 107 13.35 -7.40 -10.99
N ASP A 108 14.31 -6.70 -10.38
CA ASP A 108 14.05 -5.49 -9.59
C ASP A 108 13.39 -4.38 -10.42
N ALA A 109 14.01 -4.08 -11.56
CA ALA A 109 13.54 -3.04 -12.47
C ALA A 109 12.18 -3.43 -13.08
N SER A 110 12.03 -4.69 -13.51
CA SER A 110 10.79 -5.21 -14.06
C SER A 110 9.64 -5.15 -13.05
N PHE A 111 9.86 -5.61 -11.82
CA PHE A 111 8.84 -5.59 -10.76
C PHE A 111 8.44 -4.17 -10.38
N ARG A 112 9.41 -3.26 -10.25
CA ARG A 112 9.11 -1.84 -10.00
C ARG A 112 8.22 -1.25 -11.09
N LYS A 113 8.62 -1.43 -12.35
CA LYS A 113 7.93 -0.85 -13.51
C LYS A 113 6.54 -1.43 -13.74
N THR A 114 6.35 -2.72 -13.51
CA THR A 114 5.11 -3.44 -13.86
C THR A 114 4.14 -3.61 -12.70
N VAL A 115 4.62 -3.50 -11.45
CA VAL A 115 3.79 -3.66 -10.24
C VAL A 115 3.79 -2.40 -9.40
N LEU A 116 4.96 -1.93 -8.93
CA LEU A 116 5.01 -0.87 -7.92
C LEU A 116 4.65 0.52 -8.47
N GLU A 117 5.17 0.88 -9.63
CA GLU A 117 4.93 2.18 -10.26
C GLU A 117 3.45 2.37 -10.64
N PRO A 118 2.77 1.40 -11.30
CA PRO A 118 1.34 1.50 -11.54
C PRO A 118 0.52 1.61 -10.25
N LEU A 119 0.78 0.77 -9.24
CA LEU A 119 0.06 0.85 -7.97
C LEU A 119 0.29 2.21 -7.28
N ALA A 120 1.52 2.71 -7.24
CA ALA A 120 1.84 4.03 -6.70
C ALA A 120 1.14 5.15 -7.49
N ARG A 121 1.08 5.04 -8.82
CA ARG A 121 0.37 5.98 -9.68
C ARG A 121 -1.13 5.97 -9.41
N PHE A 122 -1.75 4.80 -9.22
CA PHE A 122 -3.15 4.71 -8.80
C PHE A 122 -3.37 5.45 -7.48
N CYS A 123 -2.54 5.18 -6.47
CA CYS A 123 -2.59 5.87 -5.18
C CYS A 123 -2.41 7.39 -5.31
N SER A 124 -1.62 7.87 -6.28
CA SER A 124 -1.37 9.30 -6.48
C SER A 124 -2.60 10.11 -6.91
N TYR A 125 -3.63 9.45 -7.46
CA TYR A 125 -4.89 10.11 -7.84
C TYR A 125 -5.86 10.28 -6.66
N LEU A 126 -5.75 9.45 -5.62
CA LEU A 126 -6.69 9.42 -4.49
C LEU A 126 -6.71 10.72 -3.66
N PRO A 127 -5.58 11.44 -3.45
CA PRO A 127 -5.60 12.74 -2.77
C PRO A 127 -6.52 13.77 -3.42
N ALA A 128 -6.56 13.83 -4.76
CA ALA A 128 -7.44 14.76 -5.48
C ALA A 128 -8.93 14.44 -5.25
N VAL A 129 -9.29 13.16 -5.21
CA VAL A 129 -10.65 12.70 -4.89
C VAL A 129 -11.02 13.06 -3.44
N ASN A 130 -10.10 12.83 -2.49
CA ASN A 130 -10.30 13.25 -1.10
C ASN A 130 -10.49 14.77 -0.98
N GLU A 131 -9.74 15.57 -1.72
CA GLU A 131 -9.92 17.02 -1.74
C GLU A 131 -11.32 17.41 -2.21
N ALA A 132 -11.82 16.79 -3.29
CA ALA A 132 -13.17 17.02 -3.79
C ALA A 132 -14.22 16.67 -2.72
N ILE A 133 -14.09 15.52 -2.07
CA ILE A 133 -14.95 15.10 -0.94
C ILE A 133 -14.90 16.11 0.21
N GLN A 134 -13.71 16.61 0.57
CA GLN A 134 -13.57 17.63 1.62
C GLN A 134 -14.21 18.96 1.22
N ARG A 135 -14.14 19.34 -0.06
CA ARG A 135 -14.82 20.54 -0.58
C ARG A 135 -16.33 20.38 -0.49
N ARG A 136 -16.89 19.23 -0.91
CA ARG A 136 -18.32 18.90 -0.75
C ARG A 136 -18.75 19.03 0.71
N LYS A 137 -18.02 18.38 1.64
CA LYS A 137 -18.31 18.44 3.08
C LYS A 137 -18.33 19.87 3.62
N LYS A 138 -17.38 20.71 3.20
CA LYS A 138 -17.33 22.13 3.58
C LYS A 138 -18.54 22.91 3.05
N LYS A 139 -19.01 22.61 1.82
CA LYS A 139 -20.19 23.24 1.23
C LYS A 139 -21.49 22.79 1.87
N ALA A 140 -21.61 21.51 2.25
CA ALA A 140 -22.74 21.02 3.02
C ALA A 140 -22.88 21.78 4.37
N LEU A 141 -21.77 21.99 5.08
CA LEU A 141 -21.77 22.78 6.32
C LEU A 141 -22.15 24.26 6.10
N ASP A 142 -21.68 24.86 5.00
CA ASP A 142 -22.05 26.24 4.65
C ASP A 142 -23.57 26.32 4.37
N TYR A 143 -24.13 25.34 3.64
CA TYR A 143 -25.56 25.24 3.36
C TYR A 143 -26.40 25.04 4.63
N ASP A 144 -26.03 24.08 5.49
CA ASP A 144 -26.71 23.83 6.77
C ASP A 144 -26.71 25.07 7.67
N SER A 145 -25.61 25.82 7.69
CA SER A 145 -25.51 27.09 8.43
C SER A 145 -26.48 28.15 7.90
N GLN A 146 -26.56 28.33 6.57
CA GLN A 146 -27.46 29.31 5.98
C GLN A 146 -28.93 28.91 6.11
N ARG A 147 -29.26 27.62 5.96
CA ARG A 147 -30.61 27.09 6.22
C ARG A 147 -31.04 27.35 7.67
N SER A 148 -30.13 27.19 8.64
CA SER A 148 -30.40 27.52 10.04
C SER A 148 -30.66 29.01 10.27
N LYS A 149 -29.95 29.91 9.58
CA LYS A 149 -30.21 31.36 9.66
C LYS A 149 -31.58 31.73 9.10
N VAL A 150 -31.95 31.18 7.95
CA VAL A 150 -33.29 31.36 7.36
C VAL A 150 -34.36 30.91 8.34
N ARG A 151 -34.24 29.69 8.89
CA ARG A 151 -35.18 29.17 9.89
C ARG A 151 -35.33 30.09 11.11
N LYS A 152 -34.22 30.60 11.65
CA LYS A 152 -34.25 31.57 12.77
C LYS A 152 -34.96 32.89 12.42
N LEU A 153 -34.81 33.38 11.20
CA LEU A 153 -35.48 34.61 10.73
C LEU A 153 -36.97 34.37 10.44
N ILE A 154 -37.37 33.15 10.09
CA ILE A 154 -38.78 32.77 9.99
C ILE A 154 -39.41 32.67 11.39
N ASP A 155 -38.75 31.94 12.31
CA ASP A 155 -39.22 31.75 13.69
C ASP A 155 -39.27 33.06 14.47
N LYS A 156 -38.33 33.98 14.20
CA LYS A 156 -38.27 35.32 14.78
C LYS A 156 -38.05 36.36 13.67
N PRO A 157 -39.14 36.90 13.10
CA PRO A 157 -39.07 37.91 12.04
C PRO A 157 -38.26 39.13 12.44
N SER A 158 -37.48 39.64 11.50
CA SER A 158 -36.71 40.88 11.63
C SER A 158 -37.59 42.09 11.30
N GLU A 159 -37.34 43.23 11.94
CA GLU A 159 -37.99 44.50 11.59
C GLU A 159 -37.58 45.00 10.20
N ASP A 160 -36.37 44.66 9.75
CA ASP A 160 -35.92 44.89 8.37
C ASP A 160 -36.51 43.83 7.42
N PRO A 161 -37.42 44.21 6.50
CA PRO A 161 -38.07 43.27 5.58
C PRO A 161 -37.11 42.70 4.52
N GLN A 162 -35.92 43.28 4.32
CA GLN A 162 -34.93 42.78 3.37
C GLN A 162 -34.07 41.65 3.93
N ARG A 163 -34.01 41.49 5.26
CA ARG A 163 -33.13 40.50 5.91
C ARG A 163 -33.47 39.06 5.57
N LEU A 164 -34.75 38.70 5.56
CA LEU A 164 -35.18 37.35 5.22
C LEU A 164 -34.92 37.02 3.73
N PRO A 165 -35.35 37.85 2.76
CA PRO A 165 -35.03 37.63 1.34
C PRO A 165 -33.54 37.49 1.05
N LEU A 166 -32.68 38.30 1.69
CA LEU A 166 -31.23 38.19 1.54
C LEU A 166 -30.69 36.88 2.10
N ALA A 167 -31.14 36.45 3.28
CA ALA A 167 -30.74 35.18 3.87
C ALA A 167 -31.19 33.97 3.02
N GLU A 168 -32.38 34.03 2.42
CA GLU A 168 -32.89 33.03 1.49
C GLU A 168 -32.04 32.96 0.22
N GLN A 169 -31.66 34.11 -0.34
CA GLN A 169 -30.76 34.18 -1.50
C GLN A 169 -29.39 33.56 -1.16
N GLU A 170 -28.80 33.88 -0.01
CA GLU A 170 -27.54 33.29 0.44
C GLU A 170 -27.65 31.77 0.66
N ALA A 171 -28.77 31.30 1.20
CA ALA A 171 -29.03 29.88 1.40
C ALA A 171 -29.17 29.12 0.07
N ASN A 172 -29.85 29.71 -0.91
CA ASN A 172 -29.99 29.17 -2.25
C ASN A 172 -28.64 29.07 -2.97
N LEU A 173 -27.80 30.11 -2.89
CA LEU A 173 -26.45 30.07 -3.45
C LEU A 173 -25.59 28.98 -2.78
N ALA A 174 -25.69 28.82 -1.46
CA ALA A 174 -24.97 27.77 -0.73
C ALA A 174 -25.46 26.37 -1.12
N ARG A 175 -26.77 26.21 -1.33
CA ARG A 175 -27.41 24.97 -1.81
C ARG A 175 -26.87 24.58 -3.18
N GLU A 176 -26.89 25.49 -4.16
CA GLU A 176 -26.40 25.22 -5.53
C GLU A 176 -24.93 24.80 -5.54
N GLN A 177 -24.08 25.47 -4.76
CA GLN A 177 -22.66 25.11 -4.65
C GLN A 177 -22.44 23.73 -4.03
N TYR A 178 -23.28 23.35 -3.06
CA TYR A 178 -23.26 22.05 -2.44
C TYR A 178 -23.76 20.96 -3.41
N GLU A 179 -24.94 21.15 -4.00
CA GLU A 179 -25.60 20.20 -4.91
C GLU A 179 -24.75 19.91 -6.14
N ASN A 180 -24.08 20.93 -6.70
CA ASN A 180 -23.16 20.76 -7.83
C ASN A 180 -22.01 19.79 -7.49
N LEU A 181 -21.30 20.02 -6.38
CA LEU A 181 -20.22 19.12 -5.94
C LEU A 181 -20.74 17.73 -5.56
N ASN A 182 -21.93 17.67 -4.98
CA ASN A 182 -22.58 16.41 -4.62
C ASN A 182 -22.88 15.56 -5.86
N ALA A 183 -23.49 16.17 -6.89
CA ALA A 183 -23.81 15.50 -8.15
C ALA A 183 -22.56 14.97 -8.85
N ILE A 184 -21.50 15.79 -8.95
CA ILE A 184 -20.22 15.35 -9.54
C ILE A 184 -19.67 14.13 -8.81
N LEU A 185 -19.65 14.13 -7.46
CA LEU A 185 -19.09 13.03 -6.69
C LEU A 185 -19.92 11.75 -6.76
N ILE A 186 -21.26 11.88 -6.79
CA ILE A 186 -22.16 10.75 -7.00
C ILE A 186 -21.96 10.13 -8.38
N GLU A 187 -21.67 10.95 -9.40
CA GLU A 187 -21.43 10.48 -10.75
C GLU A 187 -20.04 9.84 -10.93
N ASP A 188 -19.00 10.44 -10.34
CA ASP A 188 -17.61 10.07 -10.64
C ASP A 188 -17.04 8.99 -9.71
N LEU A 189 -17.49 8.88 -8.45
CA LEU A 189 -17.00 7.83 -7.55
C LEU A 189 -17.29 6.42 -8.08
N PRO A 190 -18.50 6.10 -8.61
CA PRO A 190 -18.76 4.79 -9.22
C PRO A 190 -17.83 4.50 -10.41
N LYS A 191 -17.56 5.49 -11.27
CA LYS A 191 -16.63 5.33 -12.40
C LYS A 191 -15.22 4.98 -11.93
N LEU A 192 -14.74 5.65 -10.89
CA LEU A 192 -13.46 5.31 -10.26
C LEU A 192 -13.46 3.87 -9.72
N MET A 193 -14.57 3.43 -9.11
CA MET A 193 -14.72 2.07 -8.66
C MET A 193 -14.66 1.07 -9.82
N GLU A 194 -15.29 1.35 -10.96
CA GLU A 194 -15.23 0.48 -12.15
C GLU A 194 -13.81 0.33 -12.72
N LEU A 195 -13.02 1.41 -12.70
CA LEU A 195 -11.63 1.41 -13.18
C LEU A 195 -10.68 0.57 -12.32
N ARG A 196 -11.06 0.19 -11.10
CA ARG A 196 -10.19 -0.58 -10.20
C ARG A 196 -9.71 -1.90 -10.82
N VAL A 197 -10.59 -2.64 -11.49
CA VAL A 197 -10.29 -3.97 -12.04
C VAL A 197 -9.33 -3.88 -13.22
N PRO A 198 -9.64 -3.13 -14.30
CA PRO A 198 -8.73 -3.03 -15.44
C PRO A 198 -7.38 -2.39 -15.09
N TYR A 199 -7.29 -1.64 -13.99
CA TYR A 199 -6.03 -1.08 -13.52
C TYR A 199 -5.21 -2.07 -12.66
N ILE A 200 -5.86 -2.80 -11.76
CA ILE A 200 -5.18 -3.68 -10.80
C ILE A 200 -4.86 -5.06 -11.41
N ASP A 201 -5.70 -5.58 -12.31
CA ASP A 201 -5.50 -6.92 -12.89
C ASP A 201 -4.16 -7.07 -13.62
N PRO A 202 -3.70 -6.11 -14.45
CA PRO A 202 -2.37 -6.20 -15.06
C PRO A 202 -1.23 -6.18 -14.03
N CYS A 203 -1.40 -5.43 -12.93
CA CYS A 203 -0.42 -5.40 -11.84
C CYS A 203 -0.36 -6.76 -11.13
N PHE A 204 -1.52 -7.39 -10.91
CA PHE A 204 -1.61 -8.72 -10.33
C PHE A 204 -1.00 -9.79 -11.24
N GLU A 205 -1.28 -9.75 -12.54
CA GLU A 205 -0.68 -10.65 -13.52
C GLU A 205 0.85 -10.50 -13.54
N ALA A 206 1.36 -9.26 -13.55
CA ALA A 206 2.79 -8.98 -13.49
C ALA A 206 3.44 -9.49 -12.19
N LEU A 207 2.77 -9.32 -11.06
CA LEU A 207 3.21 -9.84 -9.76
C LEU A 207 3.37 -11.36 -9.79
N VAL A 208 2.36 -12.08 -10.27
CA VAL A 208 2.38 -13.55 -10.36
C VAL A 208 3.49 -14.02 -11.32
N LYS A 209 3.64 -13.36 -12.48
CA LYS A 209 4.71 -13.68 -13.43
C LYS A 209 6.10 -13.46 -12.82
N ALA A 210 6.30 -12.37 -12.08
CA ALA A 210 7.57 -12.12 -11.41
C ALA A 210 7.87 -13.15 -10.32
N GLN A 211 6.86 -13.57 -9.54
CA GLN A 211 6.97 -14.63 -8.55
C GLN A 211 7.35 -15.97 -9.19
N LEU A 212 6.67 -16.35 -10.28
CA LEU A 212 6.95 -17.56 -11.02
C LEU A 212 8.37 -17.57 -11.58
N GLU A 213 8.77 -16.50 -12.25
CA GLU A 213 10.10 -16.38 -12.86
C GLU A 213 11.20 -16.48 -11.80
N PHE A 214 11.06 -15.76 -10.69
CA PHE A 214 12.03 -15.83 -9.59
C PHE A 214 12.16 -17.25 -9.03
N SER A 215 11.02 -17.92 -8.80
CA SER A 215 10.99 -19.26 -8.21
C SER A 215 11.61 -20.29 -9.16
N LYS A 216 11.26 -20.20 -10.45
CA LYS A 216 11.79 -21.07 -11.50
C LYS A 216 13.30 -20.92 -11.63
N ARG A 217 13.81 -19.69 -11.76
CA ARG A 217 15.26 -19.43 -11.85
C ARG A 217 15.99 -19.91 -10.61
N SER A 218 15.43 -19.67 -9.42
CA SER A 218 16.03 -20.12 -8.16
C SER A 218 16.15 -21.64 -8.09
N TYR A 219 15.11 -22.36 -8.53
CA TYR A 219 15.14 -23.82 -8.65
C TYR A 219 16.22 -24.26 -9.65
N GLU A 220 16.14 -23.79 -10.90
CA GLU A 220 17.06 -24.20 -11.98
C GLU A 220 18.53 -23.94 -11.62
N ALA A 221 18.81 -22.83 -10.94
CA ALA A 221 20.16 -22.47 -10.54
C ALA A 221 20.73 -23.34 -9.40
N LEU A 222 19.87 -23.84 -8.50
CA LEU A 222 20.26 -24.71 -7.39
C LEU A 222 20.28 -26.20 -7.76
N ASP A 223 19.39 -26.64 -8.66
CA ASP A 223 19.22 -28.04 -9.08
C ASP A 223 20.46 -28.59 -9.80
N VAL A 224 21.27 -27.72 -10.42
CA VAL A 224 22.51 -28.11 -11.09
C VAL A 224 23.66 -28.43 -10.11
N ILE A 225 23.50 -28.18 -8.81
CA ILE A 225 24.56 -28.42 -7.83
C ILE A 225 24.62 -29.91 -7.52
N GLU A 226 25.65 -30.57 -8.04
CA GLU A 226 25.89 -31.98 -7.80
C GLU A 226 26.62 -32.18 -6.47
N PHE A 227 25.97 -32.90 -5.55
CA PHE A 227 26.62 -33.34 -4.32
C PHE A 227 27.35 -34.66 -4.56
N PRO A 228 28.53 -34.86 -3.96
CA PRO A 228 29.17 -36.17 -3.99
C PRO A 228 28.23 -37.22 -3.40
N PRO A 229 28.26 -38.47 -3.89
CA PRO A 229 27.50 -39.56 -3.28
C PRO A 229 27.85 -39.64 -1.80
N GLU A 230 26.87 -40.00 -0.96
CA GLU A 230 27.09 -40.20 0.48
C GLU A 230 28.34 -41.07 0.67
N ARG A 231 29.41 -40.48 1.20
CA ARG A 231 30.57 -41.26 1.61
C ARG A 231 30.12 -42.03 2.85
N GLU A 232 30.12 -43.37 2.78
CA GLU A 232 30.08 -44.19 4.00
C GLU A 232 31.08 -43.57 4.98
N SER A 233 30.60 -43.22 6.17
CA SER A 233 31.26 -42.17 6.91
C SER A 233 32.67 -42.60 7.32
N HIS A 234 33.67 -41.84 6.88
CA HIS A 234 35.04 -41.98 7.39
C HIS A 234 35.07 -41.74 8.91
N VAL A 235 34.01 -41.12 9.46
CA VAL A 235 33.75 -41.01 10.89
C VAL A 235 33.46 -42.38 11.51
N ASP A 236 32.70 -43.27 10.87
CA ASP A 236 32.46 -44.63 11.35
C ASP A 236 33.74 -45.48 11.25
N GLU A 237 34.57 -45.29 10.23
CA GLU A 237 35.88 -45.94 10.14
C GLU A 237 36.86 -45.41 11.20
N VAL A 238 36.89 -44.09 11.46
CA VAL A 238 37.70 -43.48 12.51
C VAL A 238 37.19 -43.90 13.90
N LEU A 239 35.88 -43.91 14.13
CA LEU A 239 35.26 -44.37 15.38
C LEU A 239 35.48 -45.88 15.60
N ASN A 240 35.43 -46.69 14.54
CA ASN A 240 35.77 -48.11 14.62
C ASN A 240 37.27 -48.34 14.89
N SER A 241 38.14 -47.56 14.26
CA SER A 241 39.59 -47.60 14.52
C SER A 241 39.92 -47.22 15.97
N MET A 242 39.24 -46.20 16.51
CA MET A 242 39.35 -45.80 17.92
C MET A 242 38.84 -46.88 18.88
N ARG A 243 37.75 -47.59 18.55
CA ARG A 243 37.24 -48.73 19.34
C ARG A 243 38.20 -49.92 19.33
N GLN A 244 38.86 -50.21 18.22
CA GLN A 244 39.84 -51.31 18.13
C GLN A 244 41.10 -51.04 18.95
N LEU A 245 41.58 -49.79 19.00
CA LEU A 245 42.72 -49.39 19.84
C LEU A 245 42.44 -49.51 21.35
N GLN A 246 41.18 -49.36 21.78
CA GLN A 246 40.79 -49.57 23.19
C GLN A 246 40.75 -51.05 23.60
N ILE A 247 40.58 -51.96 22.65
CA ILE A 247 40.54 -53.42 22.92
C ILE A 247 41.96 -54.00 22.97
N ALA A 248 42.89 -53.48 22.16
CA ALA A 248 44.29 -53.93 22.15
C ALA A 248 45.09 -53.54 23.42
N ASN A 249 44.64 -52.54 24.19
CA ASN A 249 45.24 -52.12 25.46
C ASN A 249 44.68 -52.87 26.70
N LYS A 250 43.98 -54.00 26.51
CA LYS A 250 43.44 -54.86 27.57
C LYS A 250 43.86 -56.33 27.44
N ILE A 251 45.09 -56.58 27.00
CA ILE A 251 45.77 -57.87 27.20
C ILE A 251 46.98 -57.62 28.10
#